data_AF-A0A142WWB1-F1
#
_entry.id   AF-A0A142WWB1-F1
#
_cell.length_a   1.000
_cell.length_b   1.000
_cell.length_c   1.000
_cell.angle_alpha   90.00
_cell.angle_beta   90.00
_cell.angle_gamma   90.00
#
_symmetry.space_group_name_H-M   'P 1'
#
loop_
_entity.id
_entity.type
_entity.pdbx_description
1 polymer ?
#
loop_
_entity_poly.entity_id
_entity_poly.type
_entity_poly.pdbx_seq_one_letter_code
_entity_poly.pdbx_strand_id
1 'polypeptide(L)'
;MPIRTPIDLGAKIKIRSREDLESAMIVLRSVSSQSQQLHARRNAKVADLDAELAEKDCVTIGEASLPCSVYTESLEAAIVEFLESGPAELAGQRTITMPAGSIEIRKNPDKIDAVKGKTKDALTKAALEKINADDAATTFLEGFGLSEFYRIELKPDLSGMKALLEKKKLTREQLRGAGYRTLAGEDRIEIKVGD
;
A
#
# COMPACT_ATOMS: atom_id res chain seq x y z
N MET A 1 35.65 -11.06 -33.81
CA MET A 1 34.94 -9.98 -34.54
C MET A 1 34.66 -8.85 -33.57
N PRO A 2 34.90 -7.57 -33.92
CA PRO A 2 34.68 -6.48 -33.00
C PRO A 2 33.17 -6.29 -32.77
N ILE A 3 32.76 -6.36 -31.50
CA ILE A 3 31.42 -6.01 -31.05
C ILE A 3 31.29 -4.49 -31.23
N ARG A 4 30.52 -4.05 -32.22
CA ARG A 4 30.21 -2.64 -32.42
C ARG A 4 29.26 -2.18 -31.31
N THR A 5 29.77 -1.42 -30.36
CA THR A 5 28.99 -0.57 -29.43
C THR A 5 28.72 0.79 -30.07
N PRO A 6 27.81 1.60 -29.49
CA PRO A 6 26.36 1.51 -29.50
C PRO A 6 25.76 2.44 -30.59
N ILE A 7 24.56 2.11 -31.06
CA ILE A 7 23.78 2.98 -31.96
C ILE A 7 23.52 4.31 -31.22
N ASP A 8 23.88 5.43 -31.86
CA ASP A 8 23.58 6.80 -31.42
C ASP A 8 22.13 6.90 -30.88
N LEU A 9 22.02 7.27 -29.60
CA LEU A 9 20.77 7.59 -28.92
C LEU A 9 20.16 8.86 -29.54
N GLY A 10 19.45 8.64 -30.64
CA GLY A 10 18.80 9.65 -31.48
C GLY A 10 18.33 9.11 -32.83
N ALA A 11 18.86 7.97 -33.28
CA ALA A 11 18.41 7.32 -34.49
C ALA A 11 17.20 6.41 -34.23
N LYS A 12 16.11 6.59 -35.00
CA LYS A 12 15.03 5.59 -35.09
C LYS A 12 15.64 4.25 -35.51
N ILE A 13 15.72 3.29 -34.60
CA ILE A 13 16.20 1.93 -34.91
C ILE A 13 15.22 1.31 -35.91
N LYS A 14 15.71 0.98 -37.10
CA LYS A 14 14.93 0.28 -38.14
C LYS A 14 15.50 -1.11 -38.32
N ILE A 15 14.70 -2.13 -37.98
CA ILE A 15 15.01 -3.53 -38.24
C ILE A 15 14.58 -3.82 -39.68
N ARG A 16 15.53 -4.13 -40.58
CA ARG A 16 15.25 -4.37 -42.01
C ARG A 16 15.53 -5.81 -42.44
N SER A 17 16.25 -6.56 -41.63
CA SER A 17 16.60 -7.95 -41.88
C SER A 17 16.44 -8.81 -40.63
N ARG A 18 16.48 -10.13 -40.82
CA ARG A 18 16.52 -11.09 -39.71
C ARG A 18 17.80 -10.93 -38.87
N GLU A 19 18.92 -10.64 -39.51
CA GLU A 19 20.20 -10.40 -38.82
C GLU A 19 20.14 -9.15 -37.94
N ASP A 20 19.45 -8.10 -38.39
CA ASP A 20 19.20 -6.89 -37.57
C ASP A 20 18.35 -7.22 -36.34
N LEU A 21 17.34 -8.10 -36.50
CA LEU A 21 16.46 -8.52 -35.42
C LEU A 21 17.22 -9.34 -34.37
N GLU A 22 18.04 -10.29 -34.81
CA GLU A 22 18.87 -11.12 -33.93
C GLU A 22 19.88 -10.25 -33.16
N SER A 23 20.50 -9.28 -33.84
CA SER A 23 21.40 -8.30 -33.22
C SER A 23 20.66 -7.42 -32.20
N ALA A 24 19.46 -6.95 -32.53
CA ALA A 24 18.65 -6.14 -31.62
C ALA A 24 18.23 -6.92 -30.36
N MET A 25 17.88 -8.20 -30.50
CA MET A 25 17.55 -9.07 -29.37
C MET A 25 18.74 -9.30 -28.43
N ILE A 26 19.95 -9.46 -28.98
CA ILE A 26 21.20 -9.58 -28.19
C ILE A 26 21.46 -8.29 -27.39
N VAL A 27 21.34 -7.13 -28.04
CA VAL A 27 21.51 -5.84 -27.37
C VAL A 27 20.45 -5.65 -26.28
N LEU A 28 19.20 -6.00 -26.56
CA LEU A 28 18.10 -5.87 -25.61
C LEU A 28 18.31 -6.77 -24.38
N ARG A 29 18.80 -8.01 -24.56
CA ARG A 29 19.24 -8.87 -23.44
C ARG A 29 20.37 -8.24 -22.63
N SER A 30 21.39 -7.71 -23.30
CA SER A 30 22.51 -7.07 -22.62
C SER A 30 22.08 -5.85 -21.81
N VAL A 31 21.22 -4.99 -22.36
CA VAL A 31 20.69 -3.80 -21.68
C VAL A 31 19.78 -4.20 -20.52
N SER A 32 18.92 -5.20 -20.71
CA SER A 32 18.07 -5.74 -19.65
C SER A 32 18.91 -6.26 -18.47
N SER A 33 19.93 -7.08 -18.76
CA SER A 33 20.84 -7.61 -17.74
C SER A 33 21.60 -6.51 -17.00
N GLN A 34 22.12 -5.51 -17.72
CA GLN A 34 22.77 -4.35 -17.10
C GLN A 34 21.81 -3.57 -16.20
N SER A 35 20.57 -3.35 -16.64
CA SER A 35 19.54 -2.68 -15.85
C SER A 35 19.22 -3.45 -14.56
N GLN A 36 19.02 -4.77 -14.65
CA GLN A 36 18.79 -5.64 -13.49
C GLN A 36 19.97 -5.59 -12.50
N GLN A 37 21.22 -5.64 -13.00
CA GLN A 37 22.41 -5.52 -12.16
C GLN A 37 22.50 -4.16 -11.45
N LEU A 38 22.14 -3.07 -12.13
CA LEU A 38 22.08 -1.74 -11.52
C LEU A 38 20.99 -1.64 -10.45
N HIS A 39 19.81 -2.20 -10.70
CA HIS A 39 18.74 -2.28 -9.70
C HIS A 39 19.14 -3.10 -8.48
N ALA A 40 19.82 -4.25 -8.69
CA ALA A 40 20.34 -5.07 -7.60
C ALA A 40 21.39 -4.31 -6.78
N ARG A 41 22.35 -3.63 -7.43
CA ARG A 41 23.36 -2.81 -6.74
C ARG A 41 22.75 -1.65 -5.96
N ARG A 42 21.75 -0.98 -6.53
CA ARG A 42 21.00 0.07 -5.82
C ARG A 42 20.34 -0.52 -4.57
N ASN A 43 19.63 -1.64 -4.70
CA ASN A 43 18.94 -2.26 -3.57
C ASN A 43 19.91 -2.68 -2.46
N ALA A 44 21.05 -3.26 -2.83
CA ALA A 44 22.11 -3.60 -1.87
C ALA A 44 22.59 -2.34 -1.14
N LYS A 45 22.87 -1.25 -1.87
CA LYS A 45 23.34 -0.01 -1.25
C LYS A 45 22.31 0.66 -0.34
N VAL A 46 21.02 0.56 -0.66
CA VAL A 46 19.94 1.04 0.23
C VAL A 46 19.91 0.19 1.50
N ALA A 47 19.98 -1.14 1.37
CA ALA A 47 20.00 -2.04 2.53
C ALA A 47 21.22 -1.81 3.43
N ASP A 48 22.40 -1.56 2.86
CA ASP A 48 23.61 -1.23 3.61
C ASP A 48 23.45 0.08 4.39
N LEU A 49 22.84 1.11 3.78
CA LEU A 49 22.55 2.38 4.45
C LEU A 49 21.51 2.23 5.55
N ASP A 50 20.47 1.44 5.33
CA ASP A 50 19.45 1.16 6.35
C ASP A 50 20.09 0.45 7.56
N ALA A 51 21.00 -0.50 7.33
CA ALA A 51 21.74 -1.18 8.39
C ALA A 51 22.69 -0.22 9.14
N GLU A 52 23.44 0.62 8.42
CA GLU A 52 24.33 1.61 9.03
C GLU A 52 23.56 2.61 9.91
N LEU A 53 22.39 3.06 9.45
CA LEU A 53 21.53 3.96 10.22
C LEU A 53 20.96 3.27 11.45
N ALA A 54 20.54 2.01 11.33
CA ALA A 54 20.04 1.23 12.48
C ALA A 54 21.12 1.00 13.55
N GLU A 55 22.37 0.77 13.18
CA GLU A 55 23.49 0.65 14.14
C GLU A 55 23.77 1.97 14.86
N LYS A 56 23.58 3.11 14.18
CA LYS A 56 23.78 4.45 14.75
C LYS A 56 22.58 4.97 15.54
N ASP A 57 21.40 4.39 15.36
CA ASP A 57 20.17 4.77 16.05
C ASP A 57 20.12 4.20 17.49
N CYS A 58 21.17 4.45 18.26
CA CYS A 58 21.31 4.02 19.64
C CYS A 58 21.78 5.15 20.55
N VAL A 59 21.35 5.12 21.80
CA VAL A 59 21.81 6.00 22.89
C VAL A 59 22.66 5.18 23.86
N THR A 60 23.83 5.70 24.22
CA THR A 60 24.67 5.13 25.26
C THR A 60 24.31 5.70 26.63
N ILE A 61 23.94 4.84 27.56
CA ILE A 61 23.54 5.21 28.93
C ILE A 61 24.35 4.36 29.90
N GLY A 62 25.34 4.99 30.54
CA GLY A 62 26.32 4.25 31.34
C GLY A 62 27.07 3.25 30.47
N GLU A 63 26.98 1.96 30.80
CA GLU A 63 27.62 0.86 30.07
C GLU A 63 26.72 0.22 29.02
N ALA A 64 25.45 0.62 28.92
CA ALA A 64 24.49 0.03 27.99
C ALA A 64 24.32 0.88 26.73
N SER A 65 24.17 0.22 25.58
CA SER A 65 23.72 0.83 24.33
C SER A 65 22.31 0.34 24.02
N LEU A 66 21.35 1.25 23.90
CA LEU A 66 19.94 0.95 23.64
C LEU A 66 19.49 1.65 22.35
N PRO A 67 18.63 1.02 21.53
CA PRO A 67 18.00 1.72 20.42
C PRO A 67 17.26 2.98 20.90
N CYS A 68 17.34 4.07 20.14
CA CYS A 68 16.70 5.35 20.49
C CYS A 68 15.20 5.18 20.74
N SER A 69 14.52 4.35 19.94
CA SER A 69 13.10 4.03 20.10
C SER A 69 12.78 3.40 21.46
N VAL A 70 13.52 2.36 21.85
CA VAL A 70 13.33 1.66 23.13
C VAL A 70 13.57 2.60 24.32
N TYR A 71 14.61 3.44 24.24
CA TYR A 71 14.87 4.40 25.29
C TYR A 71 13.79 5.49 25.37
N THR A 72 13.28 5.94 24.23
CA THR A 72 12.18 6.91 24.16
C THR A 72 10.91 6.34 24.78
N GLU A 73 10.51 5.11 24.42
CA GLU A 73 9.36 4.42 25.03
C GLU A 73 9.53 4.27 26.55
N SER A 74 10.75 3.95 27.01
CA SER A 74 11.05 3.82 28.43
C SER A 74 10.93 5.16 29.17
N LEU A 75 11.40 6.26 28.57
CA LEU A 75 11.26 7.61 29.13
C LEU A 75 9.81 8.07 29.14
N GLU A 76 9.05 7.82 28.07
CA GLU A 76 7.64 8.13 27.99
C GLU A 76 6.85 7.37 29.07
N ALA A 77 7.14 6.08 29.26
CA ALA A 77 6.53 5.28 30.32
C ALA A 77 6.84 5.82 31.72
N ALA A 78 8.09 6.20 31.99
CA ALA A 78 8.48 6.80 33.26
C ALA A 78 7.80 8.15 33.52
N ILE A 79 7.63 8.98 32.47
CA ILE A 79 6.90 10.25 32.54
C ILE A 79 5.41 9.98 32.87
N VAL A 80 4.80 8.99 32.23
CA VAL A 80 3.41 8.60 32.51
C VAL A 80 3.27 8.12 33.95
N GLU A 81 4.13 7.22 34.42
CA GLU A 81 4.11 6.72 35.80
C GLU A 81 4.25 7.85 36.82
N PHE A 82 5.15 8.81 36.56
CA PHE A 82 5.30 10.00 37.39
C PHE A 82 4.01 10.82 37.45
N LEU A 83 3.34 11.06 36.31
CA LEU A 83 2.09 11.81 36.28
C LEU A 83 0.93 11.06 36.96
N GLU A 84 0.87 9.74 36.80
CA GLU A 84 -0.11 8.87 37.46
C GLU A 84 0.07 8.83 38.99
N SER A 85 1.30 9.00 39.48
CA SER A 85 1.57 9.13 40.92
C SER A 85 0.91 10.36 41.57
N GLY A 86 0.42 11.30 40.75
CA GLY A 86 -0.34 12.46 41.19
C GLY A 86 0.47 13.49 41.97
N PRO A 87 1.62 13.97 41.45
CA PRO A 87 2.41 15.01 42.11
C PRO A 87 1.55 16.26 42.33
N ALA A 88 1.50 16.73 43.57
CA ALA A 88 0.60 17.80 43.99
C ALA A 88 0.78 19.10 43.17
N GLU A 89 2.00 19.35 42.71
CA GLU A 89 2.37 20.53 41.92
C GLU A 89 1.73 20.56 40.51
N LEU A 90 1.32 19.39 40.00
CA LEU A 90 0.72 19.23 38.67
C LEU A 90 -0.78 18.90 38.73
N ALA A 91 -1.35 18.86 39.94
CA ALA A 91 -2.75 18.52 40.15
C ALA A 91 -3.68 19.52 39.43
N GLY A 92 -4.59 18.97 38.60
CA GLY A 92 -5.58 19.77 37.87
C GLY A 92 -5.06 20.44 36.59
N GLN A 93 -3.78 20.31 36.25
CA GLN A 93 -3.24 20.82 34.98
C GLN A 93 -3.57 19.84 33.84
N ARG A 94 -4.18 20.34 32.76
CA ARG A 94 -4.43 19.56 31.53
C ARG A 94 -3.28 19.63 30.54
N THR A 95 -2.46 20.67 30.63
CA THR A 95 -1.30 20.89 29.77
C THR A 95 -0.16 21.34 30.66
N ILE A 96 0.97 20.63 30.56
CA ILE A 96 2.19 20.90 31.32
C ILE A 96 3.24 21.34 30.31
N THR A 97 3.70 22.60 30.40
CA THR A 97 4.69 23.15 29.47
C THR A 97 6.08 23.12 30.11
N MET A 98 7.04 22.55 29.39
CA MET A 98 8.45 22.46 29.77
C MET A 98 9.32 23.15 28.69
N PRO A 99 10.57 23.52 28.99
CA PRO A 99 11.45 24.15 28.01
C PRO A 99 11.66 23.33 26.72
N ALA A 100 11.60 22.00 26.82
CA ALA A 100 11.84 21.08 25.71
C ALA A 100 10.54 20.60 25.00
N GLY A 101 9.36 21.01 25.47
CA GLY A 101 8.09 20.56 24.90
C GLY A 101 6.93 20.63 25.89
N SER A 102 5.77 20.11 25.51
CA SER A 102 4.56 20.11 26.34
C SER A 102 3.92 18.74 26.43
N ILE A 103 3.40 18.40 27.61
CA ILE A 103 2.62 17.19 27.86
C ILE A 103 1.15 17.58 27.96
N GLU A 104 0.29 16.92 27.19
CA GLU A 104 -1.15 17.17 27.20
C GLU A 104 -1.92 15.94 27.67
N ILE A 105 -2.68 16.12 28.75
CA ILE A 105 -3.58 15.11 29.29
C ILE A 105 -4.93 15.26 28.59
N ARG A 106 -5.12 14.46 27.54
CA ARG A 106 -6.37 14.39 26.78
C ARG A 106 -7.16 13.15 27.19
N LYS A 107 -8.48 13.28 27.28
CA LYS A 107 -9.35 12.10 27.32
C LYS A 107 -9.33 11.48 25.92
N ASN A 108 -8.90 10.22 25.82
CA ASN A 108 -9.11 9.46 24.59
C ASN A 108 -10.61 9.35 24.32
N PRO A 109 -11.05 9.48 23.05
CA PRO A 109 -12.41 9.14 22.68
C PRO A 109 -12.67 7.66 23.00
N ASP A 110 -13.90 7.34 23.38
CA ASP A 110 -14.29 5.96 23.71
C ASP A 110 -13.94 5.02 22.56
N LYS A 111 -13.19 3.96 22.84
CA LYS A 111 -12.93 2.89 21.87
C LYS A 111 -14.14 1.96 21.83
N ILE A 112 -14.86 1.98 20.71
CA ILE A 112 -15.91 0.98 20.43
C ILE A 112 -15.20 -0.28 19.92
N ASP A 113 -15.18 -1.34 20.74
CA ASP A 113 -14.60 -2.63 20.36
C ASP A 113 -15.66 -3.54 19.72
N ALA A 114 -15.25 -4.34 18.74
CA ALA A 114 -16.14 -5.32 18.13
C ALA A 114 -16.38 -6.46 19.13
N VAL A 115 -17.64 -6.84 19.35
CA VAL A 115 -17.96 -7.98 20.23
C VAL A 115 -17.19 -9.22 19.75
N LYS A 116 -16.33 -9.77 20.63
CA LYS A 116 -15.52 -10.98 20.39
C LYS A 116 -16.36 -12.05 19.66
N GLY A 117 -15.87 -12.47 18.50
CA GLY A 117 -16.48 -13.53 17.70
C GLY A 117 -17.34 -13.05 16.53
N LYS A 118 -17.56 -11.74 16.35
CA LYS A 118 -18.15 -11.22 15.12
C LYS A 118 -17.10 -10.49 14.29
N THR A 119 -16.70 -11.08 13.17
CA THR A 119 -15.88 -10.38 12.18
C THR A 119 -16.64 -9.19 11.61
N LYS A 120 -15.93 -8.19 11.08
CA LYS A 120 -16.54 -7.08 10.33
C LYS A 120 -17.51 -7.61 9.27
N ASP A 121 -17.13 -8.69 8.59
CA ASP A 121 -17.95 -9.37 7.61
C ASP A 121 -19.19 -10.05 8.22
N ALA A 122 -19.10 -10.63 9.42
CA ALA A 122 -20.26 -11.20 10.11
C ALA A 122 -21.26 -10.14 10.59
N LEU A 123 -20.77 -8.97 11.02
CA LEU A 123 -21.62 -7.83 11.37
C LEU A 123 -22.28 -7.24 10.13
N THR A 124 -21.53 -7.12 9.05
CA THR A 124 -22.02 -6.59 7.77
C THR A 124 -22.98 -7.58 7.12
N LYS A 125 -22.68 -8.88 7.16
CA LYS A 125 -23.54 -9.96 6.66
C LYS A 125 -24.79 -10.13 7.52
N ALA A 126 -24.73 -10.02 8.85
CA ALA A 126 -25.94 -10.05 9.69
C ALA A 126 -26.84 -8.81 9.46
N ALA A 127 -26.25 -7.67 9.15
CA ALA A 127 -27.00 -6.48 8.72
C ALA A 127 -27.62 -6.69 7.34
N LEU A 128 -26.88 -7.28 6.40
CA LEU A 128 -27.34 -7.56 5.03
C LEU A 128 -28.32 -8.75 4.93
N GLU A 129 -28.22 -9.80 5.75
CA GLU A 129 -29.13 -10.96 5.72
C GLU A 129 -30.53 -10.64 6.26
N LYS A 130 -30.66 -9.60 7.09
CA LYS A 130 -31.97 -9.03 7.46
C LYS A 130 -32.57 -8.16 6.35
N ILE A 131 -31.81 -7.89 5.30
CA ILE A 131 -32.15 -6.97 4.21
C ILE A 131 -32.20 -7.80 2.93
N ASN A 132 -33.40 -8.22 2.51
CA ASN A 132 -33.57 -8.76 1.16
C ASN A 132 -33.05 -7.73 0.14
N ALA A 133 -32.24 -8.25 -0.78
CA ALA A 133 -31.21 -7.53 -1.50
C ALA A 133 -31.71 -6.41 -2.43
N ASP A 134 -30.75 -5.52 -2.68
CA ASP A 134 -30.58 -4.61 -3.82
C ASP A 134 -31.14 -3.18 -3.78
N ASP A 135 -32.25 -2.88 -3.07
CA ASP A 135 -32.71 -1.48 -2.93
C ASP A 135 -32.73 -0.96 -1.48
N ALA A 136 -32.63 -1.85 -0.51
CA ALA A 136 -32.88 -1.51 0.89
C ALA A 136 -31.64 -1.09 1.69
N ALA A 137 -30.41 -1.40 1.25
CA ALA A 137 -29.21 -1.05 2.01
C ALA A 137 -28.96 0.47 2.05
N THR A 138 -29.09 1.15 0.90
CA THR A 138 -28.99 2.62 0.80
C THR A 138 -30.17 3.29 1.50
N THR A 139 -31.40 2.82 1.24
CA THR A 139 -32.63 3.37 1.82
C THR A 139 -32.72 3.21 3.35
N PHE A 140 -32.21 2.10 3.90
CA PHE A 140 -32.16 1.86 5.34
C PHE A 140 -31.07 2.68 6.03
N LEU A 141 -29.87 2.79 5.44
CA LEU A 141 -28.79 3.58 6.03
C LEU A 141 -29.09 5.09 5.99
N GLU A 142 -29.76 5.57 4.94
CA GLU A 142 -30.30 6.93 4.88
C GLU A 142 -31.45 7.12 5.88
N GLY A 143 -32.36 6.14 6.01
CA GLY A 143 -33.48 6.18 6.95
C GLY A 143 -33.09 6.17 8.44
N PHE A 144 -31.92 5.60 8.78
CA PHE A 144 -31.38 5.59 10.15
C PHE A 144 -30.27 6.63 10.38
N GLY A 145 -29.95 7.47 9.38
CA GLY A 145 -28.88 8.48 9.50
C GLY A 145 -27.48 7.89 9.71
N LEU A 146 -27.25 6.63 9.32
CA LEU A 146 -25.99 5.90 9.52
C LEU A 146 -25.06 5.98 8.31
N SER A 147 -25.46 6.69 7.26
CA SER A 147 -24.66 6.90 6.04
C SER A 147 -23.32 7.60 6.30
N GLU A 148 -23.22 8.42 7.36
CA GLU A 148 -21.95 9.08 7.75
C GLU A 148 -20.93 8.11 8.39
N PHE A 149 -21.38 6.95 8.88
CA PHE A 149 -20.54 6.00 9.62
C PHE A 149 -20.08 4.80 8.79
N TYR A 150 -20.60 4.64 7.57
CA TYR A 150 -20.26 3.53 6.68
C TYR A 150 -20.00 4.02 5.26
N ARG A 151 -18.83 3.67 4.73
CA ARG A 151 -18.52 3.83 3.31
C ARG A 151 -18.74 2.50 2.59
N ILE A 152 -19.80 2.41 1.80
CA ILE A 152 -20.00 1.26 0.91
C ILE A 152 -19.22 1.53 -0.38
N GLU A 153 -18.08 0.85 -0.55
CA GLU A 153 -17.39 0.80 -1.83
C GLU A 153 -17.93 -0.37 -2.66
N LEU A 154 -18.88 -0.11 -3.56
CA LEU A 154 -19.27 -1.05 -4.60
C LEU A 154 -18.21 -1.04 -5.70
N LYS A 155 -17.31 -2.01 -5.69
CA LYS A 155 -16.35 -2.22 -6.78
C LYS A 155 -16.95 -3.18 -7.79
N PRO A 156 -16.95 -2.83 -9.10
CA PRO A 156 -17.42 -3.76 -10.11
C PRO A 156 -16.51 -4.98 -10.20
N ASP A 157 -17.09 -6.17 -10.20
CA ASP A 157 -16.36 -7.42 -10.41
C ASP A 157 -16.03 -7.61 -11.90
N LEU A 158 -14.96 -6.94 -12.34
CA LEU A 158 -14.48 -6.98 -13.73
C LEU A 158 -14.11 -8.41 -14.17
N SER A 159 -13.61 -9.24 -13.24
CA SER A 159 -13.24 -10.63 -13.51
C SER A 159 -14.48 -11.50 -13.74
N GLY A 160 -15.50 -11.37 -12.91
CA GLY A 160 -16.80 -12.02 -13.09
C GLY A 160 -17.50 -11.58 -14.37
N MET A 161 -17.50 -10.27 -14.66
CA MET A 161 -18.05 -9.72 -15.91
C MET A 161 -17.34 -10.28 -17.14
N LYS A 162 -16.00 -10.41 -17.11
CA LYS A 162 -15.21 -11.05 -18.16
C LYS A 162 -15.58 -12.52 -18.35
N ALA A 163 -15.68 -13.28 -17.25
CA ALA A 163 -16.06 -14.70 -17.32
C ALA A 163 -17.50 -14.89 -17.87
N LEU A 164 -18.43 -13.98 -17.57
CA LEU A 164 -19.79 -14.01 -18.10
C LEU A 164 -19.85 -13.64 -19.58
N LEU A 165 -19.02 -12.70 -20.04
CA LEU A 165 -18.84 -12.40 -21.46
C LEU A 165 -18.32 -13.63 -22.24
N GLU A 166 -17.28 -14.29 -21.72
CA GLU A 166 -16.70 -15.51 -22.32
C GLU A 166 -17.72 -16.65 -22.39
N LYS A 167 -18.57 -16.77 -21.38
CA LYS A 167 -19.68 -17.75 -21.32
C LYS A 167 -20.92 -17.33 -22.09
N LYS A 168 -20.89 -16.19 -22.82
CA LYS A 168 -22.03 -15.60 -23.55
C LYS A 168 -23.28 -15.34 -22.68
N LYS A 169 -23.12 -15.25 -21.37
CA LYS A 169 -24.20 -14.93 -20.40
C LYS A 169 -24.39 -13.43 -20.21
N LEU A 170 -23.46 -12.62 -20.72
CA LEU A 170 -23.48 -11.17 -20.70
C LEU A 170 -23.07 -10.67 -22.09
N THR A 171 -23.80 -9.72 -22.65
CA THR A 171 -23.46 -9.16 -23.97
C THR A 171 -22.60 -7.90 -23.84
N ARG A 172 -21.83 -7.60 -24.89
CA ARG A 172 -21.04 -6.36 -24.95
C ARG A 172 -21.93 -5.11 -24.95
N GLU A 173 -23.16 -5.21 -25.46
CA GLU A 173 -24.14 -4.12 -25.46
C GLU A 173 -24.69 -3.86 -24.05
N GLN A 174 -24.98 -4.92 -23.28
CA GLN A 174 -25.37 -4.79 -21.88
C GLN A 174 -24.30 -4.11 -21.04
N LEU A 175 -23.02 -4.44 -21.26
CA LEU A 175 -21.90 -3.76 -20.59
C LEU A 175 -21.73 -2.30 -21.02
N ARG A 176 -21.91 -1.99 -22.30
CA ARG A 176 -21.90 -0.60 -22.78
C ARG A 176 -23.03 0.22 -22.18
N GLY A 177 -24.23 -0.37 -22.08
CA GLY A 177 -25.37 0.24 -21.40
C GLY A 177 -25.11 0.52 -19.91
N ALA A 178 -24.27 -0.29 -19.27
CA ALA A 178 -23.81 -0.09 -17.89
C ALA A 178 -22.55 0.80 -17.77
N GLY A 179 -22.09 1.46 -18.85
CA GLY A 179 -20.94 2.36 -18.84
C GLY A 179 -19.57 1.70 -18.98
N TYR A 180 -19.50 0.39 -19.21
CA TYR A 180 -18.25 -0.36 -19.37
C TYR A 180 -17.86 -0.51 -20.83
N ARG A 181 -16.61 -0.17 -21.16
CA ARG A 181 -16.04 -0.44 -22.49
C ARG A 181 -15.31 -1.77 -22.47
N THR A 182 -15.75 -2.69 -23.33
CA THR A 182 -14.98 -3.89 -23.66
C THR A 182 -13.95 -3.54 -24.71
N LEU A 183 -12.66 -3.61 -24.35
CA LEU A 183 -11.59 -3.60 -25.34
C LEU A 183 -11.59 -4.99 -26.00
N ALA A 184 -11.65 -5.04 -27.34
CA ALA A 184 -11.41 -6.30 -28.03
C ALA A 184 -10.00 -6.78 -27.66
N GLY A 185 -9.78 -8.10 -27.59
CA GLY A 185 -8.42 -8.63 -27.49
C GLY A 185 -7.65 -8.13 -28.70
N GLU A 186 -6.74 -7.19 -28.48
CA GLU A 186 -5.79 -6.76 -29.50
C GLU A 186 -4.71 -7.83 -29.57
N ASP A 187 -4.34 -8.25 -30.78
CA ASP A 187 -3.15 -9.06 -30.97
C ASP A 187 -1.94 -8.26 -30.48
N ARG A 188 -1.31 -8.74 -29.40
CA ARG A 188 -0.13 -8.11 -28.82
C ARG A 188 1.09 -8.91 -29.21
N ILE A 189 2.08 -8.21 -29.77
CA ILE A 189 3.42 -8.75 -29.94
C ILE A 189 4.14 -8.64 -28.59
N GLU A 190 4.34 -9.78 -27.93
CA GLU A 190 5.09 -9.87 -26.69
C GLU A 190 6.54 -10.30 -26.99
N ILE A 191 7.52 -9.50 -26.57
CA ILE A 191 8.94 -9.82 -26.72
C ILE A 191 9.42 -10.35 -25.37
N LYS A 192 9.72 -11.66 -25.32
CA LYS A 192 10.34 -12.30 -24.15
C LYS A 192 11.82 -12.46 -24.41
N VAL A 193 12.62 -11.92 -23.51
CA VAL A 193 14.08 -11.96 -23.57
C VAL A 193 14.51 -13.03 -22.59
N GLY A 194 15.16 -14.08 -23.10
CA GLY A 194 15.67 -15.16 -22.25
C GLY A 194 16.80 -14.65 -21.36
N ASP A 195 16.82 -15.14 -20.12
CA ASP A 195 17.92 -14.93 -19.18
C ASP A 195 19.19 -15.69 -19.60
#